data_AF-A0A8T7ETG8-F1
#
_entry.id   AF-A0A8T7ETG8-F1
#
_cell.length_a   1.000
_cell.length_b   1.000
_cell.length_c   1.000
_cell.angle_alpha   90.00
_cell.angle_beta   90.00
_cell.angle_gamma   90.00
#
_symmetry.space_group_name_H-M   'P 1'
#
loop_
_entity.id
_entity.type
_entity.pdbx_description
1 polymer ?
#
loop_
_entity_poly.entity_id
_entity_poly.type
_entity_poly.pdbx_seq_one_letter_code
_entity_poly.pdbx_strand_id
1 'polypeptide(L)'
;MGTARRRLRHPQPASRWAELPNWTTPFAGAAILFGSGIYQYTRRWRVSPIVWVGGALMAATVFYGVQINPARDLIGFSLLVFAAVIAFGVFTGEG
;
A
#
# COMPACT_ATOMS: atom_id res chain seq x y z
N MET A 1 -34.49 -10.30 47.15
CA MET A 1 -34.64 -8.91 46.66
C MET A 1 -33.29 -8.48 46.07
N GLY A 2 -32.99 -8.94 44.84
CA GLY A 2 -31.69 -8.74 44.18
C GLY A 2 -31.85 -7.74 43.04
N THR A 3 -31.48 -6.48 43.27
CA THR A 3 -31.51 -5.44 42.26
C THR A 3 -30.34 -5.63 41.29
N ALA A 4 -30.70 -6.13 40.11
CA ALA A 4 -29.81 -6.38 39.00
C ALA A 4 -29.00 -5.13 38.63
N ARG A 5 -27.67 -5.19 38.79
CA ARG A 5 -26.75 -4.23 38.17
C ARG A 5 -26.83 -4.39 36.66
N ARG A 6 -27.68 -3.60 36.04
CA ARG A 6 -27.75 -3.41 34.58
C ARG A 6 -26.45 -2.76 34.15
N ARG A 7 -25.45 -3.60 33.85
CA ARG A 7 -24.16 -3.20 33.32
C ARG A 7 -24.43 -2.57 31.96
N LEU A 8 -24.46 -1.23 31.90
CA LEU A 8 -24.60 -0.44 30.69
C LEU A 8 -23.42 -0.81 29.79
N ARG A 9 -23.67 -1.71 28.84
CA ARG A 9 -22.76 -1.92 27.72
C ARG A 9 -22.87 -0.65 26.89
N HIS A 10 -21.93 0.27 27.07
CA HIS A 10 -21.73 1.33 26.08
C HIS A 10 -21.48 0.61 24.75
N PRO A 11 -22.35 0.76 23.72
CA PRO A 11 -21.96 0.34 22.39
C PRO A 11 -20.69 1.12 22.08
N GLN A 12 -19.57 0.41 21.88
CA GLN A 12 -18.40 1.07 21.30
C GLN A 12 -18.91 1.75 20.02
N PRO A 13 -18.66 3.06 19.82
CA PRO A 13 -18.85 3.61 18.50
C PRO A 13 -17.96 2.75 17.61
N ALA A 14 -18.57 1.99 16.68
CA ALA A 14 -17.81 1.27 15.66
C ALA A 14 -16.90 2.32 15.05
N SER A 15 -15.64 2.30 15.44
CA SER A 15 -14.73 3.38 15.12
C SER A 15 -14.69 3.40 13.61
N ARG A 16 -15.12 4.53 13.02
CA ARG A 16 -15.11 4.78 11.58
C ARG A 16 -13.68 4.87 11.04
N TRP A 17 -12.75 4.05 11.55
CA TRP A 17 -11.62 3.59 10.75
C TRP A 17 -12.26 2.80 9.61
N ALA A 18 -12.76 3.55 8.63
CA ALA A 18 -13.34 3.03 7.42
C ALA A 18 -12.33 2.01 6.89
N GLU A 19 -12.77 0.77 6.70
CA GLU A 19 -11.97 -0.26 6.06
C GLU A 19 -11.51 0.33 4.73
N LEU A 20 -10.26 0.79 4.68
CA LEU A 20 -9.72 1.42 3.50
C LEU A 20 -9.78 0.38 2.38
N PRO A 21 -10.27 0.73 1.19
CA PRO A 21 -10.35 -0.23 0.10
C PRO A 21 -8.98 -0.89 -0.14
N ASN A 22 -8.94 -2.21 -0.38
CA ASN A 22 -7.68 -2.96 -0.50
C ASN A 22 -6.75 -2.45 -1.61
N TRP A 23 -7.28 -1.73 -2.60
CA TRP A 23 -6.51 -1.10 -3.67
C TRP A 23 -5.75 0.16 -3.24
N THR A 24 -6.08 0.74 -2.08
CA THR A 24 -5.43 1.98 -1.58
C THR A 24 -3.94 1.78 -1.32
N THR A 25 -3.56 0.63 -0.76
CA THR A 25 -2.15 0.28 -0.49
C THR A 25 -1.30 0.18 -1.77
N PRO A 26 -1.66 -0.64 -2.78
CA PRO A 26 -0.90 -0.68 -4.03
C PRO A 26 -0.96 0.66 -4.77
N PHE A 27 -2.04 1.44 -4.63
CA PHE A 27 -2.13 2.77 -5.24
C PHE A 27 -1.13 3.75 -4.64
N ALA A 28 -1.06 3.83 -3.31
CA ALA A 28 -0.05 4.62 -2.62
C ALA A 28 1.36 4.15 -3.01
N GLY A 29 1.56 2.83 -3.14
CA GLY A 29 2.82 2.25 -3.60
C GLY A 29 3.23 2.72 -4.99
N ALA A 30 2.31 2.64 -5.95
CA ALA A 30 2.52 3.13 -7.31
C ALA A 30 2.83 4.63 -7.33
N ALA A 31 2.04 5.42 -6.60
CA ALA A 31 2.21 6.88 -6.53
C ALA A 31 3.58 7.28 -5.95
N ILE A 32 4.04 6.61 -4.89
CA ILE A 32 5.35 6.86 -4.28
C ILE A 32 6.47 6.48 -5.25
N LEU A 33 6.43 5.27 -5.84
CA LEU A 33 7.48 4.80 -6.72
C LEU A 33 7.59 5.65 -7.99
N PHE A 34 6.47 5.91 -8.67
CA PHE A 34 6.47 6.78 -9.84
C PHE A 34 6.81 8.23 -9.49
N GLY A 35 6.24 8.77 -8.42
CA GLY A 35 6.56 10.12 -7.95
C GLY A 35 8.05 10.28 -7.65
N SER A 36 8.65 9.30 -6.98
CA SER A 36 10.08 9.27 -6.70
C SER A 36 10.92 9.19 -7.98
N GLY A 37 10.55 8.32 -8.93
CA GLY A 37 11.25 8.17 -10.21
C GLY A 37 11.19 9.43 -11.06
N ILE A 38 10.02 10.07 -11.15
CA ILE A 38 9.83 11.35 -11.85
C ILE A 38 10.65 12.46 -11.18
N TYR A 39 10.60 12.54 -9.85
CA TYR A 39 11.35 13.55 -9.11
C TYR A 39 12.87 13.39 -9.30
N GLN A 40 13.40 12.17 -9.24
CA GLN A 40 14.81 11.90 -9.52
C GLN A 40 15.16 12.23 -10.99
N TYR A 41 14.29 11.87 -11.94
CA TYR A 41 14.46 12.17 -13.36
C TYR A 41 14.55 13.68 -13.63
N THR A 42 13.64 14.46 -13.06
CA THR A 42 13.63 15.94 -13.20
C THR A 42 14.88 16.60 -12.63
N ARG A 43 15.48 16.02 -11.58
CA ARG A 43 16.76 16.46 -11.01
C ARG A 43 17.99 15.94 -11.76
N ARG A 44 17.80 15.20 -12.87
CA ARG A 44 18.86 14.52 -13.64
C ARG A 44 19.67 13.53 -12.78
N TRP A 45 19.08 13.02 -11.72
CA TRP A 45 19.68 11.93 -10.93
C TRP A 45 19.47 10.62 -11.67
N ARG A 46 20.40 9.68 -11.50
CA ARG A 46 20.29 8.35 -12.09
C ARG A 46 19.15 7.62 -11.41
N VAL A 47 18.05 7.44 -12.14
CA VAL A 47 16.88 6.69 -11.64
C VAL A 47 17.12 5.20 -11.88
N SER A 48 17.07 4.40 -10.82
CA SER A 48 17.20 2.95 -11.00
C SER A 48 15.99 2.40 -11.78
N PRO A 49 16.21 1.60 -12.84
CA PRO A 49 15.13 0.98 -13.61
C PRO A 49 14.14 0.18 -12.74
N ILE A 50 14.59 -0.37 -11.62
CA ILE A 50 13.76 -1.17 -10.72
C ILE A 50 12.61 -0.35 -10.10
N VAL A 51 12.79 0.97 -9.92
CA VAL A 51 11.76 1.86 -9.39
C VAL A 51 10.56 1.94 -10.35
N TRP A 52 10.84 2.02 -11.66
CA TRP A 52 9.81 2.02 -12.69
C TRP A 52 9.09 0.68 -12.78
N VAL A 53 9.83 -0.42 -12.71
CA VAL A 53 9.26 -1.77 -12.71
C VAL A 53 8.37 -1.98 -11.50
N GLY A 54 8.84 -1.62 -10.30
CA GLY A 54 8.06 -1.71 -9.06
C GLY A 54 6.80 -0.84 -9.11
N GLY A 55 6.90 0.39 -9.62
CA GLY A 55 5.75 1.27 -9.82
C GLY A 55 4.71 0.69 -10.78
N ALA A 56 5.16 0.15 -11.92
CA ALA A 56 4.29 -0.49 -12.90
C ALA A 56 3.58 -1.73 -12.34
N LEU A 57 4.30 -2.54 -11.56
CA LEU A 57 3.74 -3.73 -10.91
C LEU A 57 2.68 -3.35 -9.87
N MET A 58 2.93 -2.28 -9.10
CA MET A 58 1.94 -1.73 -8.17
C MET A 58 0.70 -1.21 -8.88
N ALA A 59 0.86 -0.48 -10.00
CA ALA A 59 -0.26 0.00 -10.80
C ALA A 59 -1.08 -1.16 -11.40
N ALA A 60 -0.43 -2.22 -11.88
CA ALA A 60 -1.11 -3.43 -12.34
C ALA A 60 -1.90 -4.11 -11.20
N THR A 61 -1.36 -4.07 -9.97
CA THR A 61 -2.03 -4.61 -8.78
C THR A 61 -3.27 -3.79 -8.41
N VAL A 62 -3.21 -2.45 -8.53
CA VAL A 62 -4.39 -1.58 -8.39
C VAL A 62 -5.44 -1.95 -9.43
N PHE A 63 -5.04 -2.07 -10.69
CA PHE A 63 -5.95 -2.44 -11.77
C PHE A 63 -6.63 -3.79 -11.49
N TYR A 64 -5.87 -4.79 -11.07
CA TYR A 64 -6.40 -6.09 -10.67
C TYR A 64 -7.40 -5.98 -9.51
N GLY A 65 -7.04 -5.24 -8.46
CA GLY A 65 -7.89 -5.01 -7.30
C GLY A 65 -9.20 -4.29 -7.63
N VAL A 66 -9.18 -3.34 -8.56
CA VAL A 66 -10.39 -2.58 -8.90
C VAL A 66 -11.27 -3.33 -9.91
N GLN A 67 -10.67 -3.96 -10.92
CA GLN A 67 -11.41 -4.48 -12.07
C GLN A 67 -11.70 -5.98 -12.01
N ILE A 68 -10.87 -6.77 -11.34
CA ILE A 68 -10.92 -8.24 -11.40
C ILE A 68 -11.42 -8.80 -10.08
N ASN A 69 -10.81 -8.44 -8.95
CA ASN A 69 -11.23 -8.94 -7.64
C ASN A 69 -10.98 -7.93 -6.50
N PRO A 70 -11.99 -7.10 -6.17
CA PRO A 70 -11.91 -6.11 -5.08
C PRO A 70 -11.82 -6.69 -3.67
N ALA A 71 -12.23 -7.93 -3.47
CA ALA A 71 -12.19 -8.59 -2.17
C ALA A 71 -10.85 -9.26 -1.87
N ARG A 72 -9.93 -9.35 -2.85
CA ARG A 72 -8.60 -9.91 -2.67
C ARG A 72 -7.78 -8.99 -1.75
N ASP A 73 -7.09 -9.57 -0.77
CA ASP A 73 -6.05 -8.85 -0.03
C ASP A 73 -4.81 -8.66 -0.91
N LEU A 74 -4.41 -7.40 -1.08
CA LEU A 74 -3.29 -6.97 -1.92
C LEU A 74 -2.13 -6.41 -1.08
N ILE A 75 -2.31 -6.26 0.23
CA ILE A 75 -1.33 -5.63 1.12
C ILE A 75 -0.04 -6.44 1.14
N GLY A 76 -0.14 -7.75 1.34
CA GLY A 76 1.03 -8.63 1.37
C GLY A 76 1.85 -8.60 0.07
N PHE A 77 1.17 -8.55 -1.07
CA PHE A 77 1.83 -8.42 -2.37
C PHE A 77 2.52 -7.06 -2.50
N SER A 78 1.85 -5.96 -2.16
CA SER A 78 2.43 -4.62 -2.18
C SER A 78 3.69 -4.53 -1.30
N LEU A 79 3.67 -5.10 -0.09
CA LEU A 79 4.82 -5.13 0.80
C LEU A 79 5.99 -5.90 0.18
N LEU A 80 5.71 -7.03 -0.48
CA LEU A 80 6.73 -7.83 -1.15
C LEU A 80 7.40 -7.07 -2.30
N VAL A 81 6.62 -6.32 -3.07
CA VAL A 81 7.15 -5.48 -4.16
C VAL A 81 8.04 -4.37 -3.61
N PHE A 82 7.61 -3.69 -2.53
CA PHE A 82 8.46 -2.70 -1.86
C PHE A 82 9.76 -3.32 -1.34
N ALA A 83 9.66 -4.46 -0.67
CA ALA A 83 10.82 -5.17 -0.17
C ALA A 83 11.79 -5.53 -1.30
N ALA A 84 11.27 -5.99 -2.45
CA ALA A 84 12.09 -6.29 -3.63
C ALA A 84 12.79 -5.04 -4.19
N VAL A 85 12.08 -3.91 -4.32
CA VAL A 85 12.65 -2.64 -4.81
C VAL A 85 13.75 -2.14 -3.87
N ILE A 86 13.52 -2.19 -2.56
CA ILE A 86 14.50 -1.78 -1.54
C ILE A 86 15.71 -2.72 -1.55
N ALA A 87 15.47 -4.04 -1.52
CA ALA A 87 16.54 -5.03 -1.56
C ALA A 87 17.41 -4.84 -2.81
N PHE A 88 16.80 -4.65 -3.98
CA PHE A 88 17.53 -4.40 -5.22
C PHE A 88 18.36 -3.13 -5.14
N GLY A 89 17.79 -2.01 -4.68
CA GLY A 89 18.54 -0.76 -4.50
C GLY A 89 19.73 -0.89 -3.54
N VAL A 90 19.59 -1.67 -2.46
CA VAL A 90 20.68 -1.97 -1.53
C VAL A 90 21.75 -2.84 -2.19
N PHE A 91 21.36 -3.91 -2.90
CA PHE A 91 22.30 -4.81 -3.57
C PHE A 91 23.05 -4.15 -4.73
N THR A 92 22.42 -3.24 -5.48
CA THR A 92 23.07 -2.53 -6.59
C THR A 92 23.86 -1.29 -6.14
N GLY A 93 23.75 -0.90 -4.86
CA GLY A 93 24.37 0.32 -4.34
C GLY A 93 23.77 1.59 -4.93
N GLU A 94 22.53 1.51 -5.43
CA GLU A 94 21.77 2.63 -6.03
C GLU A 94 20.84 3.33 -5.03
N GLY A 95 20.93 2.97 -3.75
CA GLY A 95 20.13 3.51 -2.63
C GLY A 95 20.66 4.81 -2.04
#